data_AF-A0A7I8L6B0-F1
#
_entry.id   AF-A0A7I8L6B0-F1
#
_cell.length_a   1.000
_cell.length_b   1.000
_cell.length_c   1.000
_cell.angle_alpha   90.00
_cell.angle_beta   90.00
_cell.angle_gamma   90.00
#
_symmetry.space_group_name_H-M   'P 1'
#
loop_
_entity.id
_entity.type
_entity.pdbx_description
1 polymer ?
#
loop_
_entity_poly.entity_id
_entity_poly.type
_entity_poly.pdbx_seq_one_letter_code
_entity_poly.pdbx_strand_id
1 'polypeptide(L)'
;MAVASGVHSPLSLRAHASLAPSHPSSLSPSSTSLWKAFRRPNQVSMAAQAASPPPRSVVANCASSFPHTGPLSDSSNMRSQAAKTTPFSMITEEPAVPKQPYKWQRVLLKVSGEALAGDHKENIDPKITMAIAREVASVTRLGVEVAIVVGGGNIFRGSSWAGCSGLDRSSADYIGMLATVMNAIFLQATMESIGIPTRVQTAFRMSEVAEPYIRRRAVRHLEKGRVVIFAAGTGNPFFTTDTAAALRCAEINAEVVLKATNVDGVYSDDPRSNSDAHLLDTVSYQEVISRDLSVMDMTAITLCQENNIPVVVFNLAKPNNISKAILGERVGTLIGGSRNPSNVV
;
A
#
# COMPACT_ATOMS: atom_id res chain seq x y z
N MET A 1 28.77 -70.71 -13.74
CA MET A 1 28.65 -72.13 -13.34
C MET A 1 27.16 -72.47 -13.36
N ALA A 2 26.76 -73.44 -14.20
CA ALA A 2 25.45 -74.12 -14.35
C ALA A 2 24.17 -73.24 -14.56
N VAL A 3 23.56 -73.08 -15.75
CA VAL A 3 22.94 -74.01 -16.76
C VAL A 3 21.49 -74.40 -16.37
N ALA A 4 20.48 -73.73 -16.97
CA ALA A 4 19.51 -74.19 -18.02
C ALA A 4 18.16 -74.64 -17.42
N SER A 5 16.97 -74.56 -18.03
CA SER A 5 16.46 -74.51 -19.43
C SER A 5 14.96 -74.14 -19.33
N GLY A 6 14.37 -73.27 -20.17
CA GLY A 6 13.82 -73.57 -21.51
C GLY A 6 12.38 -74.16 -21.44
N VAL A 7 11.40 -73.99 -22.33
CA VAL A 7 11.18 -73.29 -23.63
C VAL A 7 9.65 -73.36 -23.89
N HIS A 8 9.11 -72.45 -24.71
CA HIS A 8 8.02 -72.63 -25.71
C HIS A 8 6.78 -71.72 -25.64
N SER A 9 6.80 -70.71 -26.52
CA SER A 9 5.68 -70.21 -27.34
C SER A 9 5.34 -71.24 -28.46
N PRO A 10 4.26 -71.16 -29.29
CA PRO A 10 4.02 -69.99 -30.16
C PRO A 10 2.59 -69.76 -30.79
N LEU A 11 2.46 -68.61 -31.49
CA LEU A 11 1.80 -68.33 -32.80
C LEU A 11 0.28 -68.56 -33.05
N SER A 12 -0.40 -67.49 -33.51
CA SER A 12 -1.02 -67.34 -34.87
C SER A 12 -1.93 -66.09 -34.91
N LEU A 13 -1.58 -64.96 -35.55
CA LEU A 13 -1.57 -64.56 -36.98
C LEU A 13 -2.93 -64.12 -37.60
N ARG A 14 -2.89 -62.86 -38.11
CA ARG A 14 -3.50 -62.31 -39.35
C ARG A 14 -5.03 -62.05 -39.38
N ALA A 15 -5.56 -61.02 -40.05
CA ALA A 15 -5.03 -60.06 -41.03
C ALA A 15 -5.98 -58.85 -41.25
N HIS A 16 -5.38 -57.73 -41.69
CA HIS A 16 -5.78 -56.72 -42.71
C HIS A 16 -7.28 -56.33 -42.89
N ALA A 17 -7.64 -55.05 -43.03
CA ALA A 17 -7.25 -54.22 -44.17
C ALA A 17 -7.39 -52.69 -43.95
N SER A 18 -6.65 -51.97 -44.79
CA SER A 18 -6.45 -50.52 -44.95
C SER A 18 -7.46 -49.89 -45.90
N LEU A 19 -7.78 -48.59 -45.74
CA LEU A 19 -7.69 -47.51 -46.76
C LEU A 19 -8.27 -46.17 -46.25
N ALA A 20 -7.56 -45.07 -46.52
CA ALA A 20 -7.83 -43.67 -46.17
C ALA A 20 -8.63 -42.93 -47.29
N PRO A 21 -8.62 -41.58 -47.41
CA PRO A 21 -9.34 -40.53 -46.66
C PRO A 21 -10.25 -39.64 -47.57
N SER A 22 -11.10 -38.77 -47.00
CA SER A 22 -11.65 -37.60 -47.71
C SER A 22 -12.11 -36.45 -46.78
N HIS A 23 -11.85 -35.23 -47.22
CA HIS A 23 -11.86 -33.91 -46.56
C HIS A 23 -13.25 -33.20 -46.46
N PRO A 24 -13.37 -31.95 -45.92
CA PRO A 24 -14.47 -31.47 -45.06
C PRO A 24 -15.36 -30.33 -45.63
N SER A 25 -16.36 -29.88 -44.86
CA SER A 25 -17.09 -28.60 -45.04
C SER A 25 -17.65 -28.09 -43.68
N SER A 26 -17.18 -26.93 -43.16
CA SER A 26 -17.78 -25.56 -43.22
C SER A 26 -18.92 -25.35 -42.18
N LEU A 27 -19.03 -24.32 -41.31
CA LEU A 27 -18.48 -22.95 -41.20
C LEU A 27 -18.68 -22.42 -39.76
N SER A 28 -17.77 -21.55 -39.32
CA SER A 28 -17.87 -20.65 -38.14
C SER A 28 -17.59 -19.22 -38.58
N PRO A 29 -18.09 -18.18 -37.89
CA PRO A 29 -17.46 -16.85 -37.89
C PRO A 29 -17.03 -16.44 -36.48
N SER A 30 -16.03 -15.59 -36.25
CA SER A 30 -14.80 -15.23 -36.95
C SER A 30 -14.09 -14.29 -35.97
N SER A 31 -12.91 -14.66 -35.50
CA SER A 31 -11.97 -13.75 -34.84
C SER A 31 -11.35 -12.85 -35.90
N THR A 32 -11.27 -11.55 -35.67
CA THR A 32 -10.39 -10.66 -36.43
C THR A 32 -9.41 -9.98 -35.48
N SER A 33 -8.15 -10.38 -35.61
CA SER A 33 -6.98 -9.62 -35.19
C SER A 33 -6.49 -8.77 -36.36
N LEU A 34 -5.94 -7.60 -36.07
CA LEU A 34 -4.64 -7.07 -36.55
C LEU A 34 -4.66 -5.60 -36.96
N TRP A 35 -3.84 -4.87 -36.21
CA TRP A 35 -3.12 -3.69 -36.61
C TRP A 35 -2.39 -3.88 -37.96
N LYS A 36 -2.61 -2.92 -38.87
CA LYS A 36 -1.72 -2.37 -39.93
C LYS A 36 -2.61 -1.35 -40.66
N ALA A 37 -2.27 -0.08 -40.81
CA ALA A 37 -1.09 0.36 -41.53
C ALA A 37 -0.75 1.84 -41.25
N PHE A 38 0.54 2.08 -41.03
CA PHE A 38 1.19 3.37 -41.24
C PHE A 38 1.55 3.47 -42.73
N ARG A 39 1.12 4.53 -43.42
CA ARG A 39 1.80 5.18 -44.57
C ARG A 39 1.01 6.39 -45.08
N ARG A 40 1.55 7.59 -44.88
CA ARG A 40 1.48 8.74 -45.80
C ARG A 40 2.64 8.60 -46.80
N PRO A 41 2.60 9.10 -48.06
CA PRO A 41 2.65 10.55 -48.32
C PRO A 41 2.02 11.09 -49.64
N ASN A 42 1.99 12.44 -49.72
CA ASN A 42 1.96 13.38 -50.85
C ASN A 42 0.80 14.38 -50.76
N GLN A 43 1.06 15.62 -50.37
CA GLN A 43 1.59 16.76 -51.16
C GLN A 43 0.55 17.35 -52.12
N VAL A 44 -0.01 18.50 -51.73
CA VAL A 44 -0.06 19.70 -52.58
C VAL A 44 0.33 20.91 -51.73
N SER A 45 1.32 21.63 -52.25
CA SER A 45 1.95 22.89 -51.84
C SER A 45 1.13 24.08 -52.39
N MET A 46 0.96 25.24 -51.73
CA MET A 46 1.81 26.45 -51.71
C MET A 46 0.85 27.59 -51.26
N ALA A 47 1.18 28.72 -50.63
CA ALA A 47 2.41 29.42 -50.25
C ALA A 47 2.03 30.46 -49.14
N ALA A 48 2.87 30.66 -48.11
CA ALA A 48 3.67 31.89 -47.83
C ALA A 48 2.88 33.04 -47.17
N GLN A 49 3.29 33.74 -46.11
CA GLN A 49 4.62 34.15 -45.59
C GLN A 49 4.48 34.55 -44.10
N ALA A 50 5.42 34.16 -43.21
CA ALA A 50 6.42 35.01 -42.48
C ALA A 50 5.83 36.04 -41.48
N ALA A 51 6.29 36.28 -40.25
CA ALA A 51 7.54 36.04 -39.53
C ALA A 51 7.32 36.22 -38.00
N SER A 52 8.32 35.89 -37.17
CA SER A 52 8.42 36.12 -35.71
C SER A 52 9.86 36.58 -35.37
N PRO A 53 10.27 36.90 -34.11
CA PRO A 53 9.76 37.79 -33.02
C PRO A 53 10.94 38.72 -32.52
N PRO A 54 11.20 39.14 -31.25
CA PRO A 54 10.47 39.22 -29.96
C PRO A 54 10.62 40.62 -29.23
N PRO A 55 10.77 40.75 -27.88
CA PRO A 55 9.75 41.11 -26.88
C PRO A 55 9.93 42.52 -26.26
N ARG A 56 8.98 43.00 -25.43
CA ARG A 56 9.21 44.17 -24.54
C ARG A 56 8.75 43.94 -23.10
N SER A 57 9.71 44.10 -22.20
CA SER A 57 9.61 44.30 -20.75
C SER A 57 9.05 45.69 -20.42
N VAL A 58 8.28 45.79 -19.34
CA VAL A 58 7.95 47.08 -18.70
C VAL A 58 8.63 47.13 -17.34
N VAL A 59 9.62 48.02 -17.22
CA VAL A 59 10.20 48.50 -15.98
C VAL A 59 9.72 49.94 -15.81
N ALA A 60 9.19 50.30 -14.65
CA ALA A 60 8.98 51.68 -14.26
C ALA A 60 9.70 51.94 -12.93
N ASN A 61 10.60 52.91 -12.95
CA ASN A 61 11.40 53.38 -11.83
C ASN A 61 11.32 54.92 -11.79
N CYS A 62 11.71 55.49 -10.63
CA CYS A 62 11.90 56.92 -10.29
C CYS A 62 10.63 57.64 -9.76
N ALA A 63 10.53 58.15 -8.53
CA ALA A 63 11.39 58.94 -7.62
C ALA A 63 11.12 60.46 -7.67
N SER A 64 11.33 61.12 -6.51
CA SER A 64 11.33 62.57 -6.22
C SER A 64 9.94 63.19 -5.94
N SER A 65 9.67 64.11 -5.01
CA SER A 65 10.49 65.01 -4.17
C SER A 65 9.67 65.52 -2.97
N PHE A 66 10.35 65.92 -1.89
CA PHE A 66 9.83 66.71 -0.76
C PHE A 66 9.46 68.16 -1.18
N PRO A 67 8.69 68.89 -0.35
CA PRO A 67 9.32 70.04 0.32
C PRO A 67 8.91 70.25 1.80
N HIS A 68 9.84 70.85 2.55
CA HIS A 68 9.69 71.43 3.89
C HIS A 68 8.96 72.79 3.87
N THR A 69 8.27 73.17 4.97
CA THR A 69 8.62 74.30 5.88
C THR A 69 7.48 74.70 6.86
N GLY A 70 7.80 74.84 8.15
CA GLY A 70 7.36 75.97 9.02
C GLY A 70 6.15 75.81 9.97
N PRO A 71 6.08 76.53 11.13
CA PRO A 71 5.72 75.97 12.46
C PRO A 71 4.60 76.73 13.26
N LEU A 72 4.43 76.36 14.56
CA LEU A 72 3.59 76.97 15.66
C LEU A 72 2.18 76.34 15.80
N SER A 73 1.53 76.13 16.95
CA SER A 73 1.68 76.51 18.37
C SER A 73 0.73 75.66 19.25
N ASP A 74 1.14 75.44 20.51
CA ASP A 74 0.39 75.32 21.79
C ASP A 74 -1.01 74.65 21.93
N SER A 75 -1.00 73.70 22.88
CA SER A 75 -1.94 73.44 23.99
C SER A 75 -3.46 73.45 23.77
N SER A 76 -4.11 72.30 24.04
CA SER A 76 -5.09 72.17 25.15
C SER A 76 -5.66 70.74 25.28
N ASN A 77 -5.33 70.11 26.41
CA ASN A 77 -6.11 69.24 27.28
C ASN A 77 -6.99 68.06 26.78
N MET A 78 -6.65 66.92 27.40
CA MET A 78 -7.52 65.89 27.97
C MET A 78 -8.30 64.97 27.02
N ARG A 79 -7.73 63.77 26.81
CA ARG A 79 -8.49 62.54 27.03
C ARG A 79 -7.61 61.42 27.55
N SER A 80 -7.98 60.96 28.74
CA SER A 80 -7.62 59.68 29.34
C SER A 80 -7.74 58.54 28.32
N GLN A 81 -6.68 57.73 28.19
CA GLN A 81 -6.76 56.26 28.26
C GLN A 81 -5.36 55.64 28.30
N ALA A 82 -5.08 54.99 29.42
CA ALA A 82 -3.90 54.17 29.63
C ALA A 82 -3.83 53.04 28.59
N ALA A 83 -2.71 52.96 27.87
CA ALA A 83 -2.38 51.85 27.00
C ALA A 83 -2.24 50.57 27.86
N LYS A 84 -3.25 49.70 27.80
CA LYS A 84 -3.14 48.31 28.27
C LYS A 84 -2.34 47.55 27.21
N THR A 85 -1.05 47.38 27.46
CA THR A 85 -0.23 46.32 26.86
C THR A 85 -0.82 44.98 27.26
N THR A 86 -1.53 44.33 26.34
CA THR A 86 -1.89 42.92 26.49
C THR A 86 -0.65 42.07 26.23
N PRO A 87 -0.22 41.22 27.17
CA PRO A 87 0.83 40.27 26.88
C PRO A 87 0.28 39.22 25.91
N PHE A 88 1.18 38.80 25.03
CA PHE A 88 1.11 37.66 24.12
C PHE A 88 0.17 36.55 24.64
N SER A 89 -0.90 36.29 23.89
CA SER A 89 -1.90 35.26 24.22
C SER A 89 -1.22 33.92 24.49
N MET A 90 -1.41 33.41 25.71
CA MET A 90 -1.15 32.02 26.05
C MET A 90 -1.88 31.15 25.03
N ILE A 91 -1.15 30.24 24.39
CA ILE A 91 -1.74 29.12 23.69
C ILE A 91 -2.40 28.28 24.78
N THR A 92 -3.73 28.28 24.81
CA THR A 92 -4.50 27.27 25.53
C THR A 92 -4.08 25.92 24.96
N GLU A 93 -3.34 25.14 25.74
CA GLU A 93 -3.21 23.71 25.47
C GLU A 93 -4.63 23.15 25.49
N GLU A 94 -5.11 22.67 24.34
CA GLU A 94 -6.33 21.87 24.34
C GLU A 94 -6.10 20.69 25.27
N PRO A 95 -7.08 20.36 26.14
CA PRO A 95 -6.92 19.27 27.07
C PRO A 95 -6.65 17.99 26.28
N ALA A 96 -5.43 17.44 26.45
CA ALA A 96 -5.05 16.17 25.86
C ALA A 96 -6.10 15.13 26.28
N VAL A 97 -6.79 14.56 25.29
CA VAL A 97 -7.73 13.46 25.52
C VAL A 97 -6.97 12.39 26.32
N PRO A 98 -7.45 11.97 27.51
CA PRO A 98 -6.76 10.97 28.31
C PRO A 98 -6.60 9.71 27.45
N LYS A 99 -5.34 9.36 27.14
CA LYS A 99 -5.01 8.18 26.36
C LYS A 99 -5.50 6.96 27.14
N GLN A 100 -6.61 6.38 26.69
CA GLN A 100 -7.07 5.08 27.14
C GLN A 100 -5.92 4.08 27.00
N PRO A 101 -5.76 3.10 27.92
CA PRO A 101 -4.63 2.19 27.93
C PRO A 101 -4.82 1.08 26.88
N TYR A 102 -4.91 1.46 25.60
CA TYR A 102 -4.78 0.50 24.52
C TYR A 102 -3.36 -0.03 24.49
N LYS A 103 -3.22 -1.31 24.14
CA LYS A 103 -1.91 -1.97 24.04
C LYS A 103 -0.99 -1.24 23.06
N TRP A 104 -1.57 -0.67 22.01
CA TRP A 104 -0.87 0.05 20.96
C TRP A 104 -1.36 1.49 20.85
N GLN A 105 -0.44 2.44 20.73
CA GLN A 105 -0.79 3.85 20.46
C GLN A 105 -0.66 4.19 18.97
N ARG A 106 0.33 3.62 18.29
CA ARG A 106 0.56 3.79 16.85
C ARG A 106 0.77 2.43 16.20
N VAL A 107 0.00 2.15 15.15
CA VAL A 107 0.02 0.85 14.47
C VAL A 107 0.25 1.02 12.97
N LEU A 108 0.83 0.01 12.33
CA LEU A 108 0.86 -0.11 10.87
C LEU A 108 0.03 -1.31 10.43
N LEU A 109 -1.09 -1.06 9.76
CA LEU A 109 -1.93 -2.07 9.15
C LEU A 109 -1.46 -2.36 7.73
N LYS A 110 -1.00 -3.59 7.46
CA LYS A 110 -0.70 -4.06 6.12
C LYS A 110 -1.87 -4.85 5.57
N VAL A 111 -2.44 -4.36 4.47
CA VAL A 111 -3.52 -5.04 3.72
C VAL A 111 -2.94 -5.58 2.42
N SER A 112 -3.13 -6.87 2.13
CA SER A 112 -2.73 -7.42 0.83
C SER A 112 -3.60 -6.85 -0.31
N GLY A 113 -3.08 -6.80 -1.53
CA GLY A 113 -3.90 -6.35 -2.67
C GLY A 113 -5.03 -7.34 -2.93
N GLU A 114 -4.73 -8.62 -2.82
CA GLU A 114 -5.66 -9.75 -2.91
C GLU A 114 -6.87 -9.62 -1.99
N ALA A 115 -6.63 -9.20 -0.75
CA ALA A 115 -7.68 -8.96 0.22
C ALA A 115 -8.69 -7.94 -0.29
N LEU A 116 -8.26 -6.93 -1.05
CA LEU A 116 -9.14 -5.91 -1.60
C LEU A 116 -10.01 -6.40 -2.76
N ALA A 117 -9.66 -7.49 -3.44
CA ALA A 117 -10.42 -7.99 -4.59
C ALA A 117 -11.69 -8.77 -4.23
N GLY A 118 -11.88 -9.15 -2.95
CA GLY A 118 -13.06 -9.88 -2.50
C GLY A 118 -13.29 -11.18 -3.29
N ASP A 119 -14.46 -11.31 -3.93
CA ASP A 119 -14.87 -12.48 -4.73
C ASP A 119 -14.29 -12.52 -6.16
N HIS A 120 -13.27 -11.70 -6.45
CA HIS A 120 -12.50 -11.67 -7.70
C HIS A 120 -13.27 -11.27 -8.97
N LYS A 121 -14.47 -10.69 -8.85
CA LYS A 121 -15.21 -10.17 -10.02
C LYS A 121 -14.60 -8.87 -10.55
N GLU A 122 -14.06 -8.07 -9.66
CA GLU A 122 -13.42 -6.79 -9.95
C GLU A 122 -12.03 -6.75 -9.33
N ASN A 123 -11.18 -5.83 -9.78
CA ASN A 123 -9.85 -5.67 -9.19
C ASN A 123 -9.95 -5.15 -7.75
N ILE A 124 -10.98 -4.37 -7.39
CA ILE A 124 -11.20 -3.84 -6.04
C ILE A 124 -12.68 -4.00 -5.70
N ASP A 125 -13.00 -4.71 -4.63
CA ASP A 125 -14.37 -4.82 -4.09
C ASP A 125 -14.66 -3.64 -3.14
N PRO A 126 -15.60 -2.74 -3.50
CA PRO A 126 -15.96 -1.59 -2.67
C PRO A 126 -16.51 -1.99 -1.29
N LYS A 127 -17.08 -3.19 -1.14
CA LYS A 127 -17.59 -3.67 0.15
C LYS A 127 -16.45 -3.96 1.11
N ILE A 128 -15.36 -4.52 0.63
CA ILE A 128 -14.18 -4.82 1.46
C ILE A 128 -13.48 -3.53 1.87
N THR A 129 -13.24 -2.60 0.95
CA THR A 129 -12.62 -1.31 1.30
C THR A 129 -13.48 -0.52 2.29
N MET A 130 -14.80 -0.55 2.14
CA MET A 130 -15.74 0.06 3.07
C MET A 130 -15.73 -0.63 4.44
N ALA A 131 -15.63 -1.96 4.49
CA ALA A 131 -15.49 -2.70 5.75
C ALA A 131 -14.20 -2.30 6.49
N ILE A 132 -13.07 -2.27 5.78
CA ILE A 132 -11.78 -1.80 6.32
C ILE A 132 -11.91 -0.36 6.83
N ALA A 133 -12.49 0.54 6.03
CA ALA A 133 -12.66 1.95 6.41
C ALA A 133 -13.50 2.09 7.69
N ARG A 134 -14.59 1.33 7.84
CA ARG A 134 -15.44 1.34 9.05
C ARG A 134 -14.72 0.82 10.28
N GLU A 135 -13.94 -0.25 10.16
CA GLU A 135 -13.16 -0.79 11.28
C GLU A 135 -12.00 0.15 11.67
N VAL A 136 -11.35 0.80 10.72
CA VAL A 136 -10.35 1.84 11.02
C VAL A 136 -11.01 3.09 11.64
N ALA A 137 -12.21 3.47 11.18
CA ALA A 137 -12.96 4.58 11.76
C ALA A 137 -13.30 4.36 13.24
N SER A 138 -13.65 3.12 13.62
CA SER A 138 -14.05 2.81 14.99
C SER A 138 -12.90 2.98 15.99
N VAL A 139 -11.66 2.75 15.56
CA VAL A 139 -10.47 2.85 16.42
C VAL A 139 -9.76 4.20 16.36
N THR A 140 -9.77 4.88 15.21
CA THR A 140 -9.19 6.24 15.10
C THR A 140 -9.94 7.25 15.97
N ARG A 141 -11.26 7.07 16.15
CA ARG A 141 -12.07 7.84 17.12
C ARG A 141 -11.64 7.67 18.59
N LEU A 142 -10.90 6.60 18.89
CA LEU A 142 -10.37 6.32 20.21
C LEU A 142 -8.97 6.93 20.44
N GLY A 143 -8.43 7.62 19.43
CA GLY A 143 -7.12 8.27 19.51
C GLY A 143 -5.94 7.39 19.10
N VAL A 144 -6.18 6.17 18.60
CA VAL A 144 -5.12 5.31 18.06
C VAL A 144 -4.68 5.83 16.69
N GLU A 145 -3.37 5.98 16.51
CA GLU A 145 -2.78 6.47 15.28
C GLU A 145 -2.57 5.31 14.30
N VAL A 146 -3.21 5.38 13.12
CA VAL A 146 -3.23 4.29 12.15
C VAL A 146 -2.51 4.69 10.86
N ALA A 147 -1.45 3.96 10.54
CA ALA A 147 -0.86 3.94 9.21
C ALA A 147 -1.26 2.67 8.46
N ILE A 148 -1.33 2.76 7.12
CA ILE A 148 -1.73 1.64 6.27
C ILE A 148 -0.70 1.46 5.15
N VAL A 149 -0.32 0.21 4.88
CA VAL A 149 0.39 -0.19 3.65
C VAL A 149 -0.52 -1.13 2.86
N VAL A 150 -0.68 -0.86 1.57
CA VAL A 150 -1.57 -1.64 0.71
C VAL A 150 -0.77 -2.34 -0.38
N GLY A 151 -1.04 -3.63 -0.58
CA GLY A 151 -0.47 -4.42 -1.67
C GLY A 151 -1.11 -4.12 -3.03
N GLY A 152 -0.52 -4.59 -4.13
CA GLY A 152 -0.99 -4.34 -5.50
C GLY A 152 -1.39 -5.58 -6.30
N GLY A 153 -1.35 -6.76 -5.67
CA GLY A 153 -1.48 -8.06 -6.34
C GLY A 153 -2.87 -8.35 -6.93
N ASN A 154 -3.89 -7.58 -6.56
CA ASN A 154 -5.20 -7.60 -7.20
C ASN A 154 -5.24 -6.94 -8.59
N ILE A 155 -4.34 -6.00 -8.88
CA ILE A 155 -4.26 -5.33 -10.18
C ILE A 155 -3.10 -5.92 -11.00
N PHE A 156 -1.96 -6.16 -10.35
CA PHE A 156 -0.78 -6.68 -11.03
C PHE A 156 0.04 -7.61 -10.13
N ARG A 157 0.27 -8.83 -10.58
CA ARG A 157 1.19 -9.79 -9.95
C ARG A 157 2.40 -10.04 -10.84
N GLY A 158 3.56 -9.47 -10.48
CA GLY A 158 4.80 -9.65 -11.24
C GLY A 158 5.24 -11.11 -11.39
N SER A 159 4.93 -11.97 -10.41
CA SER A 159 5.24 -13.41 -10.48
C SER A 159 4.53 -14.13 -11.62
N SER A 160 3.35 -13.67 -12.02
CA SER A 160 2.58 -14.28 -13.12
C SER A 160 3.16 -13.97 -14.50
N TRP A 161 4.09 -13.02 -14.59
CA TRP A 161 4.72 -12.59 -15.84
C TRP A 161 6.20 -12.99 -15.92
N ALA A 162 6.69 -13.78 -14.95
CA ALA A 162 8.03 -14.34 -15.00
C ALA A 162 8.17 -15.22 -16.26
N GLY A 163 9.11 -14.85 -17.14
CA GLY A 163 9.33 -15.55 -18.41
C GLY A 163 8.54 -15.00 -19.61
N CYS A 164 7.71 -13.98 -19.44
CA CYS A 164 7.14 -13.25 -20.57
C CYS A 164 8.23 -12.45 -21.30
N SER A 165 8.36 -12.62 -22.61
CA SER A 165 9.36 -11.93 -23.40
C SER A 165 9.20 -10.41 -23.30
N GLY A 166 10.22 -9.72 -22.81
CA GLY A 166 10.29 -8.25 -22.81
C GLY A 166 9.88 -7.54 -21.52
N LEU A 167 9.42 -8.25 -20.49
CA LEU A 167 9.19 -7.68 -19.16
C LEU A 167 10.25 -8.18 -18.17
N ASP A 168 11.23 -7.34 -17.85
CA ASP A 168 12.21 -7.66 -16.81
C ASP A 168 11.60 -7.50 -15.42
N ARG A 169 12.25 -8.10 -14.43
CA ARG A 169 11.78 -8.10 -13.04
C ARG A 169 11.58 -6.68 -12.49
N SER A 170 12.48 -5.76 -12.81
CA SER A 170 12.45 -4.39 -12.29
C SER A 170 11.23 -3.64 -12.80
N SER A 171 10.95 -3.74 -14.11
CA SER A 171 9.75 -3.16 -14.71
C SER A 171 8.47 -3.75 -14.13
N ALA A 172 8.42 -5.07 -13.91
CA ALA A 172 7.28 -5.71 -13.27
C ALA A 172 7.04 -5.18 -11.84
N ASP A 173 8.11 -5.00 -11.05
CA ASP A 173 8.00 -4.43 -9.70
C ASP A 173 7.54 -2.96 -9.74
N TYR A 174 7.98 -2.15 -10.71
CA TYR A 174 7.47 -0.79 -10.92
C TYR A 174 5.96 -0.78 -11.21
N ILE A 175 5.48 -1.66 -12.09
CA ILE A 175 4.03 -1.78 -12.37
C ILE A 175 3.28 -2.19 -11.09
N GLY A 176 3.81 -3.15 -10.34
CA GLY A 176 3.25 -3.55 -9.04
C GLY A 176 3.20 -2.40 -8.03
N MET A 177 4.24 -1.57 -7.97
CA MET A 177 4.26 -0.36 -7.13
C MET A 177 3.20 0.65 -7.57
N LEU A 178 2.97 0.85 -8.87
CA LEU A 178 1.87 1.70 -9.36
C LEU A 178 0.49 1.14 -8.98
N ALA A 179 0.30 -0.18 -9.03
CA ALA A 179 -0.92 -0.83 -8.56
C ALA A 179 -1.21 -0.53 -7.07
N THR A 180 -0.17 -0.47 -6.21
CA THR A 180 -0.38 -0.05 -4.81
C THR A 180 -0.88 1.39 -4.69
N VAL A 181 -0.46 2.29 -5.59
CA VAL A 181 -0.92 3.69 -5.63
C VAL A 181 -2.40 3.75 -6.00
N MET A 182 -2.83 2.97 -6.99
CA MET A 182 -4.24 2.87 -7.38
C MET A 182 -5.12 2.42 -6.21
N ASN A 183 -4.71 1.37 -5.50
CA ASN A 183 -5.43 0.89 -4.31
C ASN A 183 -5.45 1.93 -3.19
N ALA A 184 -4.35 2.65 -2.96
CA ALA A 184 -4.26 3.67 -1.93
C ALA A 184 -5.20 4.86 -2.19
N ILE A 185 -5.32 5.32 -3.44
CA ILE A 185 -6.26 6.37 -3.84
C ILE A 185 -7.70 5.91 -3.61
N PHE A 186 -8.02 4.67 -4.01
CA PHE A 186 -9.37 4.13 -3.81
C PHE A 186 -9.72 4.02 -2.32
N LEU A 187 -8.78 3.52 -1.50
CA LEU A 187 -8.98 3.42 -0.06
C LEU A 187 -9.09 4.79 0.61
N GLN A 188 -8.30 5.78 0.18
CA GLN A 188 -8.43 7.17 0.63
C GLN A 188 -9.82 7.72 0.35
N ALA A 189 -10.29 7.62 -0.90
CA ALA A 189 -11.63 8.10 -1.27
C ALA A 189 -12.73 7.40 -0.47
N THR A 190 -12.59 6.09 -0.23
CA THR A 190 -13.52 5.31 0.60
C THR A 190 -13.54 5.83 2.05
N MET A 191 -12.38 6.05 2.66
CA MET A 191 -12.25 6.56 4.03
C MET A 191 -12.78 7.98 4.17
N GLU A 192 -12.47 8.86 3.21
CA GLU A 192 -12.95 10.24 3.18
C GLU A 192 -14.46 10.33 2.98
N SER A 193 -15.07 9.40 2.21
CA SER A 193 -16.53 9.33 2.03
C SER A 193 -17.32 9.09 3.32
N ILE A 194 -16.66 8.56 4.36
CA ILE A 194 -17.24 8.35 5.70
C ILE A 194 -16.61 9.27 6.77
N GLY A 195 -15.93 10.33 6.34
CA GLY A 195 -15.45 11.41 7.21
C GLY A 195 -14.12 11.14 7.92
N ILE A 196 -13.32 10.16 7.48
CA ILE A 196 -11.98 9.91 8.05
C ILE A 196 -10.95 10.79 7.33
N PRO A 197 -10.29 11.74 8.02
CA PRO A 197 -9.22 12.53 7.43
C PRO A 197 -8.04 11.63 7.05
N THR A 198 -7.71 11.58 5.76
CA THR A 198 -6.72 10.62 5.23
C THR A 198 -5.67 11.34 4.40
N ARG A 199 -4.46 10.75 4.31
CA ARG A 199 -3.37 11.22 3.46
C ARG A 199 -2.65 10.05 2.81
N VAL A 200 -2.60 10.03 1.48
CA VAL A 200 -1.73 9.11 0.74
C VAL A 200 -0.34 9.71 0.61
N GLN A 201 0.67 8.91 0.94
CA GLN A 201 2.08 9.22 0.71
C GLN A 201 2.76 8.16 -0.13
N THR A 202 3.41 8.56 -1.21
CA THR A 202 4.04 7.66 -2.18
C THR A 202 5.56 7.67 -2.06
N ALA A 203 6.20 6.51 -2.20
CA ALA A 203 7.66 6.42 -2.33
C ALA A 203 8.17 7.10 -3.62
N PHE A 204 7.36 7.06 -4.70
CA PHE A 204 7.59 7.84 -5.91
C PHE A 204 7.09 9.27 -5.74
N ARG A 205 7.75 10.23 -6.40
CA ARG A 205 7.25 11.60 -6.46
C ARG A 205 6.17 11.70 -7.54
N MET A 206 4.91 11.87 -7.13
CA MET A 206 3.74 12.00 -8.01
C MET A 206 2.93 13.23 -7.62
N SER A 207 3.49 14.42 -7.89
CA SER A 207 3.05 15.69 -7.29
C SER A 207 1.56 15.99 -7.45
N GLU A 208 0.95 15.61 -8.57
CA GLU A 208 -0.45 15.85 -8.90
C GLU A 208 -1.40 14.82 -8.27
N VAL A 209 -0.89 13.67 -7.84
CA VAL A 209 -1.68 12.51 -7.42
C VAL A 209 -1.64 12.31 -5.91
N ALA A 210 -0.45 12.39 -5.31
CA ALA A 210 -0.26 12.09 -3.89
C ALA A 210 0.96 12.83 -3.31
N GLU A 211 1.00 12.99 -1.99
CA GLU A 211 2.15 13.58 -1.33
C GLU A 211 3.38 12.65 -1.47
N PRO A 212 4.59 13.17 -1.72
CA PRO A 212 5.78 12.34 -1.57
C PRO A 212 5.96 11.94 -0.10
N TYR A 213 6.44 10.72 0.14
CA TYR A 213 6.75 10.25 1.48
C TYR A 213 7.86 11.11 2.11
N ILE A 214 7.53 11.70 3.25
CA ILE A 214 8.47 12.42 4.12
C ILE A 214 8.15 11.99 5.54
N ARG A 215 9.05 11.23 6.17
CA ARG A 215 8.88 10.67 7.53
C ARG A 215 8.28 11.66 8.53
N ARG A 216 8.88 12.86 8.66
CA ARG A 216 8.42 13.90 9.61
C ARG A 216 6.99 14.37 9.31
N ARG A 217 6.59 14.41 8.04
CA ARG A 217 5.23 14.77 7.63
C ARG A 217 4.25 13.64 7.93
N ALA A 218 4.63 12.39 7.67
CA ALA A 218 3.82 11.23 8.01
C ALA A 218 3.49 11.20 9.51
N VAL A 219 4.52 11.32 10.36
CA VAL A 219 4.36 11.40 11.82
C VAL A 219 3.44 12.56 12.22
N ARG A 220 3.62 13.75 11.62
CA ARG A 220 2.76 14.90 11.92
C ARG A 220 1.30 14.71 11.48
N HIS A 221 1.04 13.94 10.43
CA HIS A 221 -0.33 13.58 10.04
C HIS A 221 -0.95 12.63 11.06
N LEU A 222 -0.20 11.62 11.50
CA LEU A 222 -0.64 10.65 12.52
C LEU A 222 -0.97 11.35 13.85
N GLU A 223 -0.09 12.24 14.34
CA GLU A 223 -0.32 13.05 15.55
C GLU A 223 -1.59 13.92 15.49
N LYS A 224 -2.07 14.24 14.27
CA LYS A 224 -3.30 15.02 14.05
C LYS A 224 -4.54 14.13 13.90
N GLY A 225 -4.42 12.84 14.20
CA GLY A 225 -5.51 11.87 14.06
C GLY A 225 -5.86 11.52 12.61
N ARG A 226 -4.96 11.80 11.65
CA ARG A 226 -5.18 11.44 10.24
C ARG A 226 -4.68 10.03 9.98
N VAL A 227 -5.40 9.28 9.17
CA VAL A 227 -4.90 8.01 8.63
C VAL A 227 -3.88 8.30 7.54
N VAL A 228 -2.71 7.66 7.61
CA VAL A 228 -1.67 7.78 6.57
C VAL A 228 -1.60 6.48 5.78
N ILE A 229 -1.81 6.55 4.46
CA ILE A 229 -1.71 5.39 3.56
C ILE A 229 -0.40 5.51 2.78
N PHE A 230 0.51 4.55 2.97
CA PHE A 230 1.75 4.47 2.22
C PHE A 230 1.57 3.61 0.96
N ALA A 231 2.06 4.13 -0.15
CA ALA A 231 2.02 3.47 -1.45
C ALA A 231 3.36 3.55 -2.19
N ALA A 232 3.45 2.84 -3.30
CA ALA A 232 4.67 2.55 -4.06
C ALA A 232 5.74 1.79 -3.26
N GLY A 233 5.34 1.01 -2.24
CA GLY A 233 6.24 0.15 -1.46
C GLY A 233 7.45 0.88 -0.88
N THR A 234 8.63 0.31 -1.08
CA THR A 234 9.92 0.93 -0.71
C THR A 234 10.39 1.96 -1.75
N GLY A 235 9.77 2.01 -2.93
CA GLY A 235 10.23 2.75 -4.10
C GLY A 235 11.33 2.03 -4.89
N ASN A 236 11.75 0.84 -4.47
CA ASN A 236 12.82 0.07 -5.09
C ASN A 236 12.31 -1.30 -5.54
N PRO A 237 12.67 -1.77 -6.76
CA PRO A 237 12.43 -3.15 -7.17
C PRO A 237 13.04 -4.18 -6.22
N PHE A 238 12.66 -5.45 -6.37
CA PHE A 238 13.11 -6.61 -5.58
C PHE A 238 12.62 -6.68 -4.13
N PHE A 239 11.90 -5.66 -3.65
CA PHE A 239 11.32 -5.66 -2.32
C PHE A 239 9.82 -5.96 -2.33
N THR A 240 9.35 -6.63 -1.28
CA THR A 240 7.91 -6.93 -1.15
C THR A 240 7.17 -5.78 -0.44
N THR A 241 5.85 -5.86 -0.45
CA THR A 241 4.99 -4.97 0.35
C THR A 241 5.07 -5.24 1.84
N ASP A 242 5.50 -6.45 2.25
CA ASP A 242 5.76 -6.77 3.65
C ASP A 242 7.07 -6.09 4.10
N THR A 243 8.11 -6.05 3.25
CA THR A 243 9.32 -5.27 3.55
C THR A 243 9.00 -3.78 3.69
N ALA A 244 8.16 -3.24 2.81
CA ALA A 244 7.71 -1.85 2.89
C ALA A 244 6.92 -1.57 4.19
N ALA A 245 6.07 -2.51 4.62
CA ALA A 245 5.35 -2.41 5.89
C ALA A 245 6.29 -2.39 7.09
N ALA A 246 7.26 -3.30 7.16
CA ALA A 246 8.26 -3.31 8.22
C ALA A 246 9.09 -2.00 8.23
N LEU A 247 9.53 -1.53 7.06
CA LEU A 247 10.29 -0.28 6.94
C LEU A 247 9.50 0.93 7.41
N ARG A 248 8.28 1.11 6.90
CA ARG A 248 7.44 2.26 7.28
C ARG A 248 7.05 2.19 8.76
N CYS A 249 6.85 1.00 9.32
CA CYS A 249 6.56 0.80 10.73
C CYS A 249 7.71 1.30 11.60
N ALA A 250 8.95 0.89 11.28
CA ALA A 250 10.15 1.34 11.96
C ALA A 250 10.34 2.87 11.83
N GLU A 251 10.19 3.41 10.62
CA GLU A 251 10.38 4.84 10.39
C GLU A 251 9.38 5.71 11.15
N ILE A 252 8.10 5.33 11.19
CA ILE A 252 7.09 6.11 11.92
C ILE A 252 7.05 5.77 13.41
N ASN A 253 7.93 4.89 13.90
CA ASN A 253 7.89 4.38 15.28
C ASN A 253 6.50 3.81 15.65
N ALA A 254 5.90 3.04 14.75
CA ALA A 254 4.71 2.25 15.07
C ALA A 254 5.11 1.04 15.92
N GLU A 255 4.24 0.66 16.85
CA GLU A 255 4.52 -0.33 17.89
C GLU A 255 4.24 -1.76 17.43
N VAL A 256 3.59 -1.94 16.27
CA VAL A 256 3.22 -3.25 15.73
C VAL A 256 2.93 -3.17 14.23
N VAL A 257 3.32 -4.23 13.50
CA VAL A 257 2.81 -4.50 12.15
C VAL A 257 1.62 -5.44 12.23
N LEU A 258 0.45 -4.98 11.82
CA LEU A 258 -0.78 -5.75 11.75
C LEU A 258 -0.96 -6.25 10.31
N LYS A 259 -0.60 -7.50 10.03
CA LYS A 259 -0.69 -8.12 8.71
C LYS A 259 -2.06 -8.79 8.53
N ALA A 260 -2.94 -8.10 7.80
CA ALA A 260 -4.26 -8.58 7.42
C ALA A 260 -4.15 -9.53 6.22
N THR A 261 -4.62 -10.77 6.37
CA THR A 261 -4.54 -11.84 5.38
C THR A 261 -5.88 -12.56 5.23
N ASN A 262 -5.98 -13.50 4.27
CA ASN A 262 -7.17 -14.35 4.08
C ASN A 262 -7.16 -15.62 4.96
N VAL A 263 -6.14 -15.82 5.81
CA VAL A 263 -6.02 -16.96 6.71
C VAL A 263 -6.04 -16.51 8.16
N ASP A 264 -6.34 -17.42 9.09
CA ASP A 264 -6.55 -17.09 10.50
C ASP A 264 -5.30 -16.63 11.25
N GLY A 265 -4.12 -16.97 10.75
CA GLY A 265 -2.83 -16.57 11.30
C GLY A 265 -1.73 -17.45 10.74
N VAL A 266 -0.72 -17.72 11.54
CA VAL A 266 0.39 -18.63 11.20
C VAL A 266 0.07 -20.02 11.71
N TYR A 267 0.10 -20.99 10.81
CA TYR A 267 -0.11 -22.40 11.15
C TYR A 267 1.24 -23.10 11.37
N SER A 268 1.21 -24.21 12.12
CA SER A 268 2.37 -25.05 12.35
C SER A 268 2.95 -25.69 11.07
N ASP A 269 2.11 -25.84 10.05
CA ASP A 269 2.42 -26.32 8.71
C ASP A 269 1.38 -25.76 7.72
N ASP A 270 1.48 -26.03 6.42
CA ASP A 270 0.46 -25.61 5.44
C ASP A 270 -0.86 -26.38 5.63
N PRO A 271 -1.95 -25.73 6.07
CA PRO A 271 -3.22 -26.39 6.35
C PRO A 271 -3.92 -26.94 5.10
N ARG A 272 -3.45 -26.61 3.90
CA ARG A 272 -3.98 -27.16 2.64
C ARG A 272 -3.40 -28.54 2.31
N SER A 273 -2.18 -28.81 2.77
CA SER A 273 -1.47 -30.05 2.49
C SER A 273 -1.33 -30.95 3.71
N ASN A 274 -1.41 -30.39 4.93
CA ASN A 274 -1.34 -31.12 6.18
C ASN A 274 -2.60 -30.88 7.03
N SER A 275 -3.39 -31.94 7.29
CA SER A 275 -4.59 -31.89 8.12
C SER A 275 -4.31 -31.66 9.61
N ASP A 276 -3.09 -31.97 10.07
CA ASP A 276 -2.66 -31.79 11.46
C ASP A 276 -2.11 -30.39 11.74
N ALA A 277 -2.07 -29.53 10.70
CA ALA A 277 -1.70 -28.14 10.83
C ALA A 277 -2.68 -27.41 11.75
N HIS A 278 -2.14 -26.78 12.79
CA HIS A 278 -2.91 -26.05 13.78
C HIS A 278 -2.42 -24.61 13.87
N LEU A 279 -3.33 -23.71 14.22
CA LEU A 279 -3.04 -22.29 14.39
C LEU A 279 -2.12 -22.09 15.61
N LEU A 280 -1.07 -21.28 15.44
CA LEU A 280 -0.17 -20.90 16.52
C LEU A 280 -0.64 -19.58 17.13
N ASP A 281 -0.80 -19.50 18.45
CA ASP A 281 -1.18 -18.25 19.12
C ASP A 281 -0.01 -17.25 19.14
N THR A 282 1.19 -17.76 19.41
CA THR A 282 2.43 -16.97 19.54
C THR A 282 3.59 -17.72 18.94
N VAL A 283 4.47 -17.01 18.22
CA VAL A 283 5.66 -17.59 17.59
C VAL A 283 6.85 -16.64 17.78
N SER A 284 8.05 -17.17 18.05
CA SER A 284 9.26 -16.33 18.11
C SER A 284 9.78 -16.03 16.70
N TYR A 285 10.54 -14.94 16.53
CA TYR A 285 11.21 -14.69 15.24
C TYR A 285 12.16 -15.82 14.85
N GLN A 286 12.89 -16.39 15.82
CA GLN A 286 13.78 -17.53 15.60
C GLN A 286 13.00 -18.75 15.08
N GLU A 287 11.82 -19.00 15.63
CA GLU A 287 10.98 -20.12 15.21
C GLU A 287 10.41 -19.93 13.80
N VAL A 288 9.98 -18.72 13.45
CA VAL A 288 9.57 -18.39 12.07
C VAL A 288 10.69 -18.70 11.07
N ILE A 289 11.92 -18.33 11.41
CA ILE A 289 13.10 -18.54 10.56
C ILE A 289 13.50 -20.02 10.51
N SER A 290 13.58 -20.70 11.66
CA SER A 290 14.06 -22.09 11.73
C SER A 290 13.11 -23.10 11.09
N ARG A 291 11.80 -22.80 11.13
CA ARG A 291 10.75 -23.66 10.57
C ARG A 291 10.28 -23.21 9.18
N ASP A 292 10.90 -22.16 8.62
CA ASP A 292 10.52 -21.56 7.34
C ASP A 292 9.00 -21.28 7.24
N LEU A 293 8.43 -20.73 8.31
CA LEU A 293 7.00 -20.45 8.34
C LEU A 293 6.71 -19.31 7.34
N SER A 294 5.83 -19.58 6.38
CA SER A 294 5.46 -18.65 5.31
C SER A 294 4.61 -17.47 5.81
N VAL A 295 5.25 -16.54 6.53
CA VAL A 295 4.59 -15.37 7.14
C VAL A 295 4.78 -14.12 6.30
N MET A 296 6.04 -13.74 6.07
CA MET A 296 6.50 -12.58 5.31
C MET A 296 7.84 -12.95 4.67
N ASP A 297 8.36 -12.12 3.77
CA ASP A 297 9.73 -12.32 3.31
C ASP A 297 10.75 -12.13 4.46
N MET A 298 11.89 -12.80 4.32
CA MET A 298 12.95 -12.80 5.33
C MET A 298 13.52 -11.41 5.63
N THR A 299 13.49 -10.49 4.65
CA THR A 299 13.95 -9.10 4.86
C THR A 299 13.00 -8.38 5.81
N ALA A 300 11.69 -8.52 5.62
CA ALA A 300 10.68 -7.96 6.51
C ALA A 300 10.76 -8.55 7.93
N ILE A 301 10.93 -9.87 8.04
CA ILE A 301 11.11 -10.56 9.34
C ILE A 301 12.33 -10.03 10.08
N THR A 302 13.48 -9.98 9.41
CA THR A 302 14.74 -9.50 10.00
C THR A 302 14.61 -8.04 10.43
N LEU A 303 14.02 -7.19 9.58
CA LEU A 303 13.82 -5.78 9.89
C LEU A 303 12.92 -5.56 11.11
N CYS A 304 11.83 -6.34 11.23
CA CYS A 304 10.98 -6.28 12.41
C CYS A 304 11.71 -6.79 13.67
N GLN A 305 12.46 -7.89 13.56
CA GLN A 305 13.23 -8.46 14.67
C GLN A 305 14.29 -7.49 15.20
N GLU A 306 15.10 -6.90 14.33
CA GLU A 306 16.17 -5.97 14.71
C GLU A 306 15.63 -4.69 15.38
N ASN A 307 14.41 -4.29 15.03
CA ASN A 307 13.75 -3.11 15.60
C ASN A 307 12.80 -3.44 16.76
N ASN A 308 12.75 -4.70 17.20
CA ASN A 308 11.82 -5.19 18.24
C ASN A 308 10.34 -4.87 17.95
N ILE A 309 9.97 -4.84 16.68
CA ILE A 309 8.60 -4.57 16.25
C ILE A 309 7.86 -5.91 16.21
N PRO A 310 6.82 -6.15 17.02
CA PRO A 310 6.00 -7.35 16.91
C PRO A 310 5.17 -7.34 15.62
N VAL A 311 4.79 -8.52 15.16
CA VAL A 311 3.89 -8.70 14.01
C VAL A 311 2.66 -9.48 14.45
N VAL A 312 1.46 -9.01 14.12
CA VAL A 312 0.20 -9.75 14.32
C VAL A 312 -0.35 -10.16 12.97
N VAL A 313 -0.52 -11.44 12.75
CA VAL A 313 -1.07 -12.00 11.50
C VAL A 313 -2.47 -12.49 11.78
N PHE A 314 -3.45 -11.98 11.03
CA PHE A 314 -4.86 -12.30 11.30
C PHE A 314 -5.69 -12.30 10.01
N ASN A 315 -6.89 -12.88 10.11
CA ASN A 315 -7.85 -12.94 9.01
C ASN A 315 -8.67 -11.65 8.91
N LEU A 316 -8.66 -11.01 7.75
CA LEU A 316 -9.46 -9.80 7.52
C LEU A 316 -10.95 -10.07 7.29
N ALA A 317 -11.31 -11.29 6.89
CA ALA A 317 -12.69 -11.64 6.56
C ALA A 317 -13.56 -11.84 7.82
N LYS A 318 -12.92 -12.00 8.98
CA LYS A 318 -13.62 -12.10 10.27
C LYS A 318 -14.04 -10.68 10.72
N PRO A 319 -15.34 -10.44 10.96
CA PRO A 319 -15.81 -9.11 11.35
C PRO A 319 -15.12 -8.59 12.61
N ASN A 320 -14.76 -7.30 12.60
CA ASN A 320 -14.10 -6.60 13.71
C ASN A 320 -12.67 -7.05 13.99
N ASN A 321 -12.06 -7.93 13.20
CA ASN A 321 -10.70 -8.35 13.46
C ASN A 321 -9.68 -7.22 13.30
N ILE A 322 -9.90 -6.28 12.38
CA ILE A 322 -9.00 -5.14 12.19
C ILE A 322 -9.07 -4.25 13.43
N SER A 323 -10.28 -3.89 13.88
CA SER A 323 -10.42 -3.06 15.07
C SER A 323 -9.84 -3.73 16.32
N LYS A 324 -10.13 -5.03 16.54
CA LYS A 324 -9.55 -5.83 17.62
C LYS A 324 -8.02 -5.87 17.57
N ALA A 325 -7.44 -6.10 16.39
CA ALA A 325 -5.99 -6.12 16.20
C ALA A 325 -5.35 -4.77 16.55
N ILE A 326 -5.98 -3.67 16.12
CA ILE A 326 -5.51 -2.30 16.39
C ILE A 326 -5.58 -1.97 17.88
N LEU A 327 -6.61 -2.43 18.60
CA LEU A 327 -6.73 -2.25 20.05
C LEU A 327 -5.81 -3.19 20.86
N GLY A 328 -5.20 -4.17 20.18
CA GLY A 328 -4.29 -5.14 20.76
C GLY A 328 -4.95 -6.32 21.46
N GLU A 329 -6.23 -6.57 21.15
CA GLU A 329 -6.91 -7.80 21.52
C GLU A 329 -6.25 -9.01 20.83
N ARG A 330 -6.48 -10.21 21.40
CA ARG A 330 -5.94 -11.45 20.83
C ARG A 330 -6.71 -11.82 19.55
N VAL A 331 -6.06 -11.62 18.41
CA VAL A 331 -6.50 -12.14 17.12
C VAL A 331 -5.33 -12.81 16.38
N GLY A 332 -5.62 -13.95 15.74
CA GLY A 332 -4.65 -14.70 14.97
C GLY A 332 -3.36 -15.02 15.75
N THR A 333 -2.21 -14.75 15.14
CA THR A 333 -0.90 -15.10 15.69
C THR A 333 -0.05 -13.87 15.97
N LEU A 334 0.55 -13.81 17.16
CA LEU A 334 1.55 -12.80 17.54
C LEU A 334 2.98 -13.33 17.34
N ILE A 335 3.80 -12.58 16.62
CA ILE A 335 5.21 -12.90 16.37
C ILE A 335 6.12 -11.92 17.10
N GLY A 336 7.12 -12.44 17.80
CA GLY A 336 8.22 -11.66 18.39
C GLY A 336 7.84 -10.78 19.60
N GLY A 337 6.57 -10.72 19.98
CA GLY A 337 6.14 -10.00 21.18
C GLY A 337 6.67 -10.67 22.45
N SER A 338 7.42 -9.92 23.26
CA SER A 338 7.73 -10.33 24.63
C SER A 338 6.41 -10.56 25.39
N ARG A 339 6.26 -11.75 26.00
CA ARG A 339 5.30 -11.91 27.10
C ARG A 339 5.81 -11.02 28.23
N ASN A 340 5.22 -9.84 28.43
CA ASN A 340 5.34 -9.18 29.72
C ASN A 340 4.58 -10.06 30.73
N PRO A 341 5.24 -10.69 31.71
CA PRO A 341 4.58 -11.52 32.72
C PRO A 341 3.71 -10.70 33.70
N SER A 342 3.65 -9.37 33.55
CA SER A 342 2.97 -8.45 34.47
C SER A 342 1.47 -8.25 34.23
N ASN A 343 0.87 -8.90 33.22
CA ASN A 343 -0.59 -8.86 32.99
C ASN A 343 -1.30 -10.18 33.34
N VAL A 344 -0.75 -10.95 34.28
CA VAL A 344 -1.52 -11.94 35.03
C VAL A 344 -2.00 -11.27 36.31
N VAL A 345 -3.18 -10.65 36.25
CA VAL A 345 -4.03 -10.39 37.41
C VAL A 345 -5.39 -10.97 37.10
#